data_AF-A0A1F4II71-F1
#
_entry.id   AF-A0A1F4II71-F1
#
_cell.length_a   1.000
_cell.length_b   1.000
_cell.length_c   1.000
_cell.angle_alpha   90.00
_cell.angle_beta   90.00
_cell.angle_gamma   90.00
#
_symmetry.space_group_name_H-M   'P 1'
#
loop_
_entity.id
_entity.type
_entity.pdbx_description
1 polymer ?
#
loop_
_entity_poly.entity_id
_entity_poly.type
_entity_poly.pdbx_seq_one_letter_code
_entity_poly.pdbx_strand_id
1 'polypeptide(L)'
;MGLSRVMLQIAQTIGFDNFMAMWRILDGSYEAITDNDSGIYIRLQRLSAYKRFQRNRFIEAMAAMGMSQPEISRSVKRDLGEKVSDRHIWRLMAPGRVKP
;
A
#
# COMPACT_ATOMS: atom_id res chain seq x y z
N MET A 1 -26.75 -12.36 -9.71
CA MET A 1 -25.42 -12.50 -9.08
C MET A 1 -25.27 -11.38 -8.05
N GLY A 2 -24.87 -11.69 -6.83
CA GLY A 2 -24.76 -10.71 -5.74
C GLY A 2 -23.30 -10.43 -5.37
N LEU A 3 -23.06 -9.29 -4.75
CA LEU A 3 -21.74 -8.96 -4.18
C LEU A 3 -21.31 -10.01 -3.15
N SER A 4 -20.01 -10.31 -3.13
CA SER A 4 -19.44 -11.16 -2.08
C SER A 4 -19.60 -10.49 -0.71
N ARG A 5 -19.62 -11.29 0.36
CA ARG A 5 -19.73 -10.80 1.74
C ARG A 5 -18.64 -9.77 2.08
N VAL A 6 -17.43 -9.97 1.56
CA VAL A 6 -16.29 -9.05 1.75
C VAL A 6 -16.58 -7.69 1.11
N MET A 7 -17.13 -7.67 -0.11
CA MET A 7 -17.46 -6.42 -0.80
C MET A 7 -18.60 -5.67 -0.09
N LEU A 8 -19.60 -6.38 0.43
CA LEU A 8 -20.65 -5.77 1.25
C LEU A 8 -20.08 -5.15 2.53
N GLN A 9 -19.14 -5.84 3.21
CA GLN A 9 -18.47 -5.31 4.39
C GLN A 9 -17.65 -4.06 4.05
N ILE A 10 -16.95 -4.05 2.91
CA ILE A 10 -16.22 -2.86 2.43
C ILE A 10 -17.21 -1.71 2.20
N ALA A 11 -18.32 -1.96 1.49
CA ALA A 11 -19.34 -0.95 1.23
C ALA A 11 -19.93 -0.36 2.52
N GLN A 12 -20.17 -1.18 3.54
CA GLN A 12 -20.59 -0.71 4.86
C GLN A 12 -19.52 0.12 5.57
N THR A 13 -18.25 -0.23 5.39
CA THR A 13 -17.12 0.44 6.05
C THR A 13 -16.84 1.81 5.46
N ILE A 14 -16.86 1.94 4.13
CA ILE A 14 -16.48 3.18 3.44
C ILE A 14 -17.69 4.01 2.97
N GLY A 15 -18.90 3.49 3.12
CA GLY A 15 -20.14 4.10 2.62
C GLY A 15 -20.41 3.75 1.15
N PHE A 16 -21.69 3.77 0.78
CA PHE A 16 -22.16 3.38 -0.54
C PHE A 16 -21.52 4.20 -1.68
N ASP A 17 -21.44 5.52 -1.54
CA ASP A 17 -20.92 6.40 -2.60
C ASP A 17 -19.44 6.16 -2.89
N ASN A 18 -18.60 6.05 -1.84
CA ASN A 18 -17.17 5.74 -2.00
C ASN A 18 -16.96 4.35 -2.61
N PHE A 19 -17.79 3.38 -2.20
CA PHE A 19 -17.75 2.04 -2.77
C PHE A 19 -18.13 2.04 -4.26
N MET A 20 -19.19 2.75 -4.66
CA MET A 20 -19.58 2.88 -6.06
C MET A 20 -18.53 3.63 -6.90
N ALA A 21 -17.89 4.66 -6.35
CA ALA A 21 -16.79 5.35 -7.00
C ALA A 21 -15.59 4.42 -7.23
N MET A 22 -15.18 3.66 -6.20
CA MET A 22 -14.14 2.64 -6.33
C MET A 22 -14.52 1.60 -7.39
N TRP A 23 -15.74 1.07 -7.34
CA TRP A 23 -16.17 0.03 -8.27
C TRP A 23 -16.17 0.53 -9.73
N ARG A 24 -16.61 1.77 -9.98
CA ARG A 24 -16.52 2.38 -11.33
C ARG A 24 -15.08 2.44 -11.86
N ILE A 25 -14.10 2.75 -11.01
CA ILE A 25 -12.68 2.76 -11.40
C ILE A 25 -12.24 1.33 -11.78
N LEU A 26 -12.61 0.35 -10.98
CA LEU A 26 -12.23 -1.05 -11.20
C LEU A 26 -12.87 -1.61 -12.48
N ASP A 27 -14.14 -1.30 -12.70
CA ASP A 27 -14.90 -1.69 -13.90
C ASP A 27 -14.32 -1.04 -15.16
N GLY A 28 -13.99 0.25 -15.09
CA GLY A 28 -13.35 0.97 -16.21
C GLY A 28 -11.89 0.58 -16.47
N SER A 29 -11.19 0.02 -15.48
CA SER A 29 -9.80 -0.46 -15.65
C SER A 29 -9.70 -1.79 -16.41
N TYR A 30 -10.84 -2.40 -16.75
CA TYR A 30 -10.96 -3.67 -17.45
C TYR A 30 -10.77 -3.52 -18.97
N GLU A 31 -9.73 -2.81 -19.42
CA GLU A 31 -9.38 -2.72 -20.85
C GLU A 31 -8.49 -3.87 -21.37
N ALA A 32 -8.15 -4.86 -20.53
CA ALA A 32 -7.39 -6.01 -21.00
C ALA A 32 -7.67 -7.26 -20.16
N ILE A 33 -8.14 -8.32 -20.84
CA ILE A 33 -8.03 -9.77 -20.53
C ILE A 33 -9.39 -10.50 -20.66
N THR A 34 -9.56 -11.08 -21.86
CA THR A 34 -10.30 -12.32 -22.22
C THR A 34 -11.82 -12.38 -22.08
N ASP A 35 -12.49 -12.05 -23.19
CA ASP A 35 -13.65 -12.65 -23.90
C ASP A 35 -14.67 -13.63 -23.26
N ASN A 36 -14.56 -14.11 -22.02
CA ASN A 36 -15.53 -15.09 -21.50
C ASN A 36 -15.79 -15.11 -19.99
N ASP A 37 -15.24 -14.18 -19.20
CA ASP A 37 -15.49 -14.15 -17.76
C ASP A 37 -15.98 -12.78 -17.30
N SER A 38 -17.22 -12.70 -16.82
CA SER A 38 -17.91 -11.47 -16.40
C SER A 38 -17.39 -10.86 -15.07
N GLY A 39 -16.19 -11.24 -14.65
CA GLY A 39 -15.63 -10.91 -13.33
C GLY A 39 -14.44 -9.95 -13.39
N ILE A 40 -14.38 -9.02 -12.44
CA ILE A 40 -13.23 -8.14 -12.20
C ILE A 40 -12.21 -8.87 -11.30
N TYR A 41 -11.02 -9.15 -11.83
CA TYR A 41 -9.94 -9.78 -11.08
C TYR A 41 -8.84 -8.79 -10.70
N ILE A 42 -8.77 -8.44 -9.41
CA ILE A 42 -7.76 -7.51 -8.90
C ILE A 42 -6.73 -8.28 -8.09
N ARG A 43 -5.46 -8.14 -8.47
CA ARG A 43 -4.35 -8.64 -7.66
C ARG A 43 -3.98 -7.61 -6.59
N LEU A 44 -4.63 -7.68 -5.44
CA LEU A 44 -4.27 -6.85 -4.29
C LEU A 44 -3.20 -7.55 -3.43
N GLN A 45 -2.11 -6.86 -3.13
CA GLN A 45 -1.12 -7.36 -2.18
C GLN A 45 -1.70 -7.45 -0.77
N ARG A 46 -1.23 -8.40 0.04
CA ARG A 46 -1.60 -8.43 1.46
C ARG A 46 -1.29 -7.08 2.11
N LEU A 47 -2.20 -6.60 2.96
CA LEU A 47 -2.05 -5.31 3.65
C LEU A 47 -0.69 -5.20 4.38
N SER A 48 -0.21 -6.27 4.99
CA SER A 48 1.10 -6.30 5.65
C SER A 48 2.28 -6.10 4.68
N ALA A 49 2.20 -6.64 3.47
CA ALA A 49 3.20 -6.45 2.43
C ALA A 49 3.18 -5.00 1.93
N TYR A 50 1.99 -4.44 1.72
CA TYR A 50 1.83 -3.04 1.34
C TYR A 50 2.36 -2.08 2.41
N LYS A 51 2.01 -2.27 3.68
CA LYS A 51 2.53 -1.45 4.80
C LYS A 51 4.05 -1.53 4.90
N ARG A 52 4.63 -2.73 4.78
CA ARG A 52 6.09 -2.91 4.75
C ARG A 52 6.74 -2.14 3.59
N PHE A 53 6.13 -2.19 2.41
CA PHE A 53 6.60 -1.45 1.24
C PHE A 53 6.56 0.06 1.48
N GLN A 54 5.41 0.59 1.92
CA GLN A 54 5.23 2.01 2.22
C GLN A 54 6.27 2.50 3.25
N ARG A 55 6.45 1.75 4.34
CA ARG A 55 7.44 2.08 5.37
C ARG A 55 8.87 2.10 4.86
N ASN A 56 9.27 1.09 4.09
CA ASN A 56 10.63 1.05 3.56
C ASN A 56 10.88 2.25 2.64
N ARG A 57 9.93 2.56 1.75
CA ARG A 57 10.02 3.71 0.84
C ARG A 57 10.04 5.04 1.60
N PHE A 58 9.30 5.15 2.70
CA PHE A 58 9.35 6.31 3.58
C PHE A 58 10.71 6.50 4.24
N ILE A 59 11.31 5.42 4.77
CA ILE A 59 12.67 5.44 5.33
C ILE A 59 13.71 5.81 4.26
N GLU A 60 13.63 5.22 3.07
CA GLU A 60 14.53 5.50 1.95
C GLU A 60 14.44 6.96 1.50
N ALA A 61 13.24 7.52 1.40
CA ALA A 61 13.03 8.92 1.07
C ALA A 61 13.66 9.86 2.10
N MET A 62 13.51 9.56 3.39
CA MET A 62 14.14 10.36 4.45
C MET A 62 15.66 10.22 4.47
N ALA A 63 16.20 9.03 4.22
CA ALA A 63 17.63 8.82 4.06
C ALA A 63 18.19 9.62 2.88
N ALA A 64 17.47 9.65 1.75
CA ALA A 64 17.83 10.45 0.58
C ALA A 64 17.80 11.96 0.85
N MET A 65 16.96 12.42 1.78
CA MET A 65 16.96 13.81 2.28
C MET A 65 18.09 14.11 3.28
N GLY A 66 18.98 13.14 3.57
CA GLY A 66 20.10 13.33 4.49
C GLY A 66 19.75 13.22 5.97
N MET A 67 18.56 12.72 6.31
CA MET A 67 18.16 12.56 7.72
C MET A 67 18.98 11.47 8.42
N SER A 68 19.30 11.72 9.70
CA SER A 68 19.98 10.75 10.55
C SER A 68 19.04 9.62 10.99
N GLN A 69 19.62 8.48 11.40
CA GLN A 69 18.87 7.32 11.88
C GLN A 69 17.87 7.65 13.02
N PRO A 70 18.25 8.44 14.06
CA PRO A 70 17.31 8.81 15.13
C PRO A 70 16.16 9.70 14.64
N GLU A 71 16.39 10.56 13.66
CA GLU A 71 15.34 11.40 13.04
C GLU A 71 14.37 10.56 12.23
N ILE A 72 14.89 9.60 11.47
CA ILE A 72 14.09 8.64 10.71
C ILE A 72 13.23 7.80 11.66
N SER A 73 13.80 7.28 12.74
CA SER A 73 13.06 6.48 13.74
C SER A 73 11.91 7.27 14.36
N ARG A 74 12.16 8.54 14.73
CA ARG A 74 11.12 9.45 15.25
C ARG A 74 10.01 9.71 14.22
N SER A 75 10.38 9.94 12.97
CA SER A 75 9.42 10.23 11.90
C SER A 75 8.58 9.01 11.51
N VAL A 76 9.17 7.82 11.44
CA VAL A 76 8.42 6.57 11.21
C VAL A 76 7.38 6.34 12.31
N LYS A 77 7.76 6.57 13.57
CA LYS A 77 6.83 6.45 14.69
C LYS A 77 5.72 7.49 14.64
N ARG A 78 6.04 8.74 14.31
CA ARG A 78 5.09 9.86 14.27
C ARG A 78 4.11 9.72 13.10
N ASP A 79 4.62 9.47 11.90
CA ASP A 79 3.85 9.62 10.65
C ASP A 79 3.21 8.31 10.20
N LEU A 80 3.82 7.15 10.52
CA LEU A 80 3.28 5.83 10.18
C LEU A 80 2.74 5.05 11.39
N GLY A 81 2.98 5.53 12.62
CA GLY A 81 2.61 4.80 13.84
C GLY A 81 3.38 3.48 14.03
N GLU A 82 4.46 3.26 13.28
CA GLU A 82 5.23 2.02 13.29
C GLU A 82 6.49 2.13 14.16
N LYS A 83 6.88 1.02 14.81
CA LYS A 83 8.17 0.88 15.49
C LYS A 83 9.09 0.02 14.62
N VAL A 84 10.28 0.52 14.34
CA VAL A 84 11.28 -0.15 13.50
C VAL A 84 12.59 -0.19 14.25
N SER A 85 13.29 -1.33 14.20
CA SER A 85 14.59 -1.44 14.84
C SER A 85 15.64 -0.58 14.13
N ASP A 86 16.58 -0.05 14.90
CA ASP A 86 17.66 0.79 14.36
C ASP A 86 18.46 0.06 13.30
N ARG A 87 18.73 -1.24 13.50
CA ARG A 87 19.39 -2.12 12.52
C ARG A 87 18.65 -2.16 11.17
N HIS A 88 17.31 -2.20 11.18
CA HIS A 88 16.53 -2.23 9.94
C HIS A 88 16.55 -0.87 9.23
N ILE A 89 16.50 0.23 9.98
CA ILE A 89 16.66 1.58 9.42
C ILE A 89 18.04 1.74 8.79
N TRP A 90 19.09 1.38 9.53
CA TRP A 90 20.47 1.44 9.07
C TRP A 90 20.67 0.65 7.77
N ARG A 91 20.07 -0.54 7.68
CA ARG A 91 20.10 -1.37 6.46
C ARG A 91 19.45 -0.68 5.25
N LEU A 92 18.40 0.12 5.47
CA LEU A 92 17.70 0.84 4.40
C LEU A 92 18.35 2.19 4.05
N MET A 93 19.16 2.75 4.94
CA MET A 93 19.94 3.96 4.67
C MET A 93 21.19 3.70 3.80
N ALA A 94 21.68 2.45 3.74
CA ALA A 94 22.90 2.11 2.99
C ALA A 94 22.75 2.36 1.48
N PRO A 95 23.58 3.21 0.85
CA PRO A 95 23.52 3.48 -0.58
C PRO A 95 23.84 2.22 -1.41
N GLY A 96 23.14 2.00 -2.53
CA GLY A 96 23.54 1.01 -3.55
C GLY A 96 22.76 -0.31 -3.64
N ARG A 97 21.53 -0.40 -3.10
CA ARG A 97 20.65 -1.57 -3.28
C ARG A 97 19.28 -1.26 -3.91
N VAL A 98 19.20 -0.20 -4.71
CA VAL A 98 17.99 0.13 -5.47
C VAL A 98 18.23 -0.29 -6.93
N LYS A 99 17.69 -1.45 -7.31
CA LYS A 99 17.37 -1.69 -8.73
C LYS A 99 16.03 -0.98 -8.99
N PRO A 100 15.88 -0.28 -10.13
CA PRO A 100 14.59 0.28 -10.55
C PRO A 100 13.48 -0.77 -10.62
#